data_AF-A0A943L6W2-F1
#
_entry.id   AF-A0A943L6W2-F1
#
_cell.length_a   1.000
_cell.length_b   1.000
_cell.length_c   1.000
_cell.angle_alpha   90.00
_cell.angle_beta   90.00
_cell.angle_gamma   90.00
#
_symmetry.space_group_name_H-M   'P 1'
#
loop_
_entity.id
_entity.type
_entity.pdbx_description
1 polymer ?
#
loop_
_entity_poly.entity_id
_entity_poly.type
_entity_poly.pdbx_seq_one_letter_code
_entity_poly.pdbx_strand_id
1 'polypeptide(L)'
;MNEEELKEKAFEEAIEDYLITKGGYVKGNPKNFNRELAIDVDTLIDFIKKTQPKKWERYVTIYGSASEESFIKRFCKEVKTNGLLAILRRGFKDRGIKFDVVYFKPANTDNMERVKLYDENILHCTRQLHYSVFNENSIDIVLFLNGIPVVSMELKCQFTGQTIHNAINQYKFDRASKDTIFDFRNRVLVHFAVDLFEVHMTTRLNGENTYFLPFNQGSNGSG
;
A
#
# COMPACT_ATOMS: atom_id res chain seq x y z
N MET A 1 25.62 9.74 -11.13
CA MET A 1 24.98 8.42 -11.01
C MET A 1 26.01 7.40 -11.42
N ASN A 2 26.39 6.49 -10.52
CA ASN A 2 27.40 5.46 -10.81
C ASN A 2 26.76 4.24 -11.51
N GLU A 3 27.58 3.31 -12.00
CA GLU A 3 27.08 2.12 -12.73
C GLU A 3 26.21 1.21 -11.85
N GLU A 4 26.42 1.23 -10.54
CA GLU A 4 25.66 0.45 -9.58
C GLU A 4 24.23 0.99 -9.42
N GLU A 5 24.07 2.29 -9.21
CA GLU A 5 22.76 2.96 -9.17
C GLU A 5 21.96 2.73 -10.46
N LEU A 6 22.63 2.66 -11.61
CA LEU A 6 22.00 2.34 -12.89
C LEU A 6 21.39 0.93 -12.91
N LYS A 7 22.03 -0.06 -12.28
CA LYS A 7 21.56 -1.45 -12.24
C LYS A 7 20.39 -1.64 -11.27
N GLU A 8 20.43 -0.98 -10.11
CA GLU A 8 19.32 -1.00 -9.14
C GLU A 8 18.08 -0.29 -9.71
N LYS A 9 18.28 0.89 -10.32
CA LYS A 9 17.20 1.62 -10.99
C LYS A 9 16.58 0.83 -12.15
N ALA A 10 17.39 0.14 -12.94
CA ALA A 10 16.90 -0.73 -14.02
C ALA A 10 16.08 -1.91 -13.48
N PHE A 11 16.46 -2.46 -12.32
CA PHE A 11 15.71 -3.53 -11.67
C PHE A 11 14.34 -3.05 -11.17
N GLU A 12 14.28 -1.89 -10.51
CA GLU A 12 13.02 -1.26 -10.15
C GLU A 12 12.14 -0.94 -11.37
N GLU A 13 12.74 -0.42 -12.45
CA GLU A 13 12.05 -0.12 -13.71
C GLU A 13 11.40 -1.37 -14.30
N ALA A 14 12.11 -2.49 -14.32
CA ALA A 14 11.60 -3.76 -14.83
C ALA A 14 10.41 -4.29 -14.00
N ILE A 15 10.47 -4.18 -12.66
CA ILE A 15 9.38 -4.61 -11.79
C ILE A 15 8.14 -3.72 -11.97
N GLU A 16 8.32 -2.39 -11.99
CA GLU A 16 7.21 -1.46 -12.23
C GLU A 16 6.58 -1.70 -13.60
N ASP A 17 7.39 -1.82 -14.67
CA ASP A 17 6.89 -2.06 -16.03
C ASP A 17 6.02 -3.32 -16.10
N TYR A 18 6.47 -4.42 -15.48
CA TYR A 18 5.66 -5.63 -15.42
C TYR A 18 4.35 -5.42 -14.65
N LEU A 19 4.39 -4.77 -13.48
CA LEU A 19 3.20 -4.51 -12.67
C LEU A 19 2.17 -3.67 -13.41
N ILE A 20 2.61 -2.64 -14.15
CA ILE A 20 1.70 -1.70 -14.83
C ILE A 20 1.23 -2.18 -16.21
N THR A 21 1.94 -3.11 -16.85
CA THR A 21 1.56 -3.62 -18.19
C THR A 21 0.92 -5.01 -18.14
N LYS A 22 1.28 -5.85 -17.17
CA LYS A 22 0.82 -7.24 -17.03
C LYS A 22 0.18 -7.54 -15.66
N GLY A 23 0.61 -6.86 -14.60
CA GLY A 23 0.18 -7.12 -13.23
C GLY A 23 -1.17 -6.49 -12.83
N GLY A 24 -1.77 -5.66 -13.68
CA GLY A 24 -3.06 -5.02 -13.40
C GLY A 24 -2.98 -3.79 -12.48
N TYR A 25 -1.78 -3.25 -12.26
CA TYR A 25 -1.58 -1.99 -11.55
C TYR A 25 -1.59 -0.83 -12.54
N VAL A 26 -1.92 0.37 -12.08
CA VAL A 26 -1.61 1.61 -12.79
C VAL A 26 -0.38 2.27 -12.19
N LYS A 27 0.29 3.12 -12.96
CA LYS A 27 1.44 3.89 -12.45
C LYS A 27 0.95 4.95 -11.45
N GLY A 28 1.49 4.92 -10.23
CA GLY A 28 1.22 5.91 -9.20
C GLY A 28 2.10 7.15 -9.32
N ASN A 29 1.73 8.21 -8.61
CA ASN A 29 2.51 9.44 -8.51
C ASN A 29 2.94 9.65 -7.05
N PRO A 30 4.25 9.61 -6.72
CA PRO A 30 4.70 9.78 -5.33
C PRO A 30 4.34 11.13 -4.73
N LYS A 31 4.06 12.15 -5.56
CA LYS A 31 3.62 13.48 -5.08
C LYS A 31 2.21 13.50 -4.51
N ASN A 32 1.37 12.52 -4.85
CA ASN A 32 0.00 12.42 -4.33
C ASN A 32 -0.02 11.82 -2.92
N PHE A 33 1.09 11.25 -2.46
CA PHE A 33 1.16 10.61 -1.16
C PHE A 33 1.26 11.64 -0.04
N ASN A 34 0.26 11.65 0.84
CA ASN A 34 0.32 12.43 2.06
C ASN A 34 1.19 11.69 3.09
N ARG A 35 2.40 12.19 3.33
CA ARG A 35 3.39 11.58 4.25
C ARG A 35 2.90 11.51 5.70
N GLU A 36 2.15 12.51 6.17
CA GLU A 36 1.61 12.55 7.54
C GLU A 36 0.57 11.45 7.78
N LEU A 37 -0.39 11.34 6.86
CA LEU A 37 -1.50 10.40 6.92
C LEU A 37 -1.13 9.02 6.38
N ALA A 38 -0.01 8.92 5.65
CA ALA A 38 0.46 7.76 4.93
C ALA A 38 -0.59 7.14 3.98
N ILE A 39 -1.23 7.98 3.17
CA ILE A 39 -2.21 7.57 2.14
C ILE A 39 -2.15 8.50 0.93
N ASP A 40 -2.54 8.01 -0.23
CA ASP A 40 -2.96 8.84 -1.37
C ASP A 40 -4.44 9.20 -1.16
N VAL A 41 -4.68 10.44 -0.73
CA VAL A 41 -6.01 10.92 -0.33
C VAL A 41 -6.95 11.00 -1.53
N ASP A 42 -6.46 11.53 -2.64
CA ASP A 42 -7.26 11.78 -3.83
C ASP A 42 -7.78 10.47 -4.41
N THR A 43 -6.91 9.46 -4.54
CA THR A 43 -7.31 8.13 -5.03
C THR A 43 -8.38 7.49 -4.15
N LEU A 44 -8.24 7.61 -2.82
CA LEU A 44 -9.23 7.05 -1.88
C LEU A 44 -10.58 7.78 -1.99
N ILE A 45 -10.57 9.11 -2.06
CA ILE A 45 -11.79 9.91 -2.19
C ILE A 45 -12.48 9.63 -3.53
N ASP A 46 -11.73 9.58 -4.63
CA ASP A 46 -12.26 9.30 -5.97
C ASP A 46 -12.90 7.92 -6.04
N PHE A 47 -12.25 6.90 -5.48
CA PHE A 47 -12.82 5.56 -5.36
C PHE A 47 -14.17 5.59 -4.62
N ILE A 48 -14.25 6.31 -3.48
CA ILE A 48 -15.48 6.39 -2.69
C ILE A 48 -16.60 7.13 -3.43
N LYS A 49 -16.28 8.26 -4.07
CA LYS A 49 -17.24 9.02 -4.88
C LYS A 49 -17.77 8.19 -6.04
N LYS A 50 -16.89 7.45 -6.74
CA LYS A 50 -17.23 6.62 -7.89
C LYS A 50 -18.09 5.42 -7.52
N THR A 51 -17.72 4.70 -6.46
CA THR A 51 -18.38 3.44 -6.08
C THR A 51 -19.60 3.63 -5.18
N GLN A 52 -19.67 4.72 -4.43
CA GLN A 52 -20.70 4.96 -3.42
C GLN A 52 -21.34 6.36 -3.54
N PRO A 53 -21.75 6.82 -4.74
CA PRO A 53 -22.16 8.21 -4.98
C PRO A 53 -23.33 8.65 -4.11
N LYS A 54 -24.37 7.82 -3.97
CA LYS A 54 -25.54 8.13 -3.11
C LYS A 54 -25.16 8.29 -1.63
N LYS A 55 -24.18 7.52 -1.15
CA LYS A 55 -23.68 7.64 0.23
C LYS A 55 -22.86 8.91 0.37
N TRP A 56 -22.04 9.23 -0.64
CA TRP A 56 -21.23 10.44 -0.68
C TRP A 56 -22.09 11.70 -0.71
N GLU A 57 -23.12 11.78 -1.55
CA GLU A 57 -24.07 12.90 -1.61
C GLU A 57 -24.70 13.18 -0.23
N ARG A 58 -25.16 12.12 0.45
CA ARG A 58 -25.70 12.24 1.81
C ARG A 58 -24.63 12.71 2.81
N TYR A 59 -23.40 12.25 2.65
CA TYR A 59 -22.28 12.68 3.50
C TYR A 59 -21.97 14.17 3.31
N VAL A 60 -22.03 14.65 2.07
CA VAL A 60 -21.88 16.07 1.72
C VAL A 60 -22.99 16.94 2.30
N THR A 61 -24.23 16.44 2.38
CA THR A 61 -25.30 17.17 3.08
C THR A 61 -25.00 17.37 4.57
N ILE A 62 -24.22 16.48 5.20
CA ILE A 62 -23.89 16.54 6.62
C ILE A 62 -22.69 17.45 6.89
N TYR A 63 -21.61 17.32 6.10
CA TYR A 63 -20.33 17.99 6.36
C TYR A 63 -20.03 19.16 5.41
N GLY A 64 -20.82 19.36 4.35
CA GLY A 64 -20.60 20.42 3.37
C GLY A 64 -19.22 20.34 2.73
N SER A 65 -18.51 21.48 2.70
CA SER A 65 -17.15 21.57 2.16
C SER A 65 -16.11 20.76 2.94
N ALA A 66 -16.37 20.40 4.20
CA ALA A 66 -15.46 19.64 5.04
C ALA A 66 -15.57 18.11 4.86
N SER A 67 -16.31 17.64 3.85
CA SER A 67 -16.62 16.22 3.67
C SER A 67 -15.39 15.35 3.45
N GLU A 68 -14.46 15.75 2.58
CA GLU A 68 -13.25 14.97 2.32
C GLU A 68 -12.35 14.88 3.55
N GLU A 69 -12.09 16.03 4.19
CA GLU A 69 -11.31 16.08 5.44
C GLU A 69 -11.94 15.19 6.53
N SER A 70 -13.27 15.29 6.70
CA SER A 70 -14.00 14.51 7.71
C SER A 70 -13.96 13.01 7.42
N PHE A 71 -14.10 12.62 6.15
CA PHE A 71 -14.00 11.23 5.72
C PHE A 71 -12.62 10.66 6.03
N ILE A 72 -11.56 11.36 5.63
CA ILE A 72 -10.17 10.92 5.81
C ILE A 72 -9.81 10.86 7.29
N LYS A 73 -10.16 11.89 8.06
CA LYS A 73 -9.96 11.90 9.52
C LYS A 73 -10.65 10.73 10.20
N ARG A 74 -11.88 10.42 9.77
CA ARG A 74 -12.63 9.27 10.29
C ARG A 74 -11.99 7.94 9.88
N PHE A 75 -11.63 7.77 8.62
CA PHE A 75 -10.94 6.58 8.13
C PHE A 75 -9.66 6.32 8.93
N CYS A 76 -8.79 7.32 9.06
CA CYS A 76 -7.55 7.21 9.83
C CYS A 76 -7.80 6.84 11.30
N LYS A 77 -8.82 7.43 11.93
CA LYS A 77 -9.22 7.07 13.31
C LYS A 77 -9.68 5.61 13.41
N GLU A 78 -10.55 5.18 12.50
CA GLU A 78 -11.10 3.82 12.51
C GLU A 78 -10.05 2.76 12.21
N VAL A 79 -9.10 3.05 11.32
CA VAL A 79 -7.92 2.21 11.09
C VAL A 79 -7.05 2.13 12.34
N LYS A 80 -6.76 3.26 13.00
CA LYS A 80 -5.97 3.26 14.25
C LYS A 80 -6.64 2.46 15.37
N THR A 81 -7.97 2.48 15.44
CA THR A 81 -8.72 1.75 16.49
C THR A 81 -8.88 0.26 16.17
N ASN A 82 -9.20 -0.10 14.93
CA ASN A 82 -9.61 -1.47 14.58
C ASN A 82 -8.55 -2.25 13.78
N GLY A 83 -7.55 -1.55 13.24
CA GLY A 83 -6.58 -2.05 12.28
C GLY A 83 -7.10 -2.05 10.84
N LEU A 84 -6.21 -1.81 9.89
CA LEU A 84 -6.51 -1.69 8.47
C LEU A 84 -7.21 -2.93 7.92
N LEU A 85 -6.74 -4.13 8.26
CA LEU A 85 -7.34 -5.38 7.77
C LEU A 85 -8.83 -5.51 8.16
N ALA A 86 -9.23 -5.00 9.33
CA ALA A 86 -10.63 -4.98 9.73
C ALA A 86 -11.43 -3.97 8.90
N ILE A 87 -10.86 -2.79 8.65
CA ILE A 87 -11.47 -1.74 7.83
C ILE A 87 -11.61 -2.15 6.37
N LEU A 88 -10.61 -2.82 5.79
CA LEU A 88 -10.71 -3.38 4.44
C LEU A 88 -11.86 -4.39 4.35
N ARG A 89 -11.98 -5.30 5.32
CA ARG A 89 -13.02 -6.36 5.30
C ARG A 89 -14.44 -5.87 5.58
N ARG A 90 -14.59 -4.86 6.44
CA ARG A 90 -15.90 -4.50 7.01
C ARG A 90 -16.31 -3.06 6.73
N GLY A 91 -15.41 -2.24 6.19
CA GLY A 91 -15.60 -0.81 6.08
C GLY A 91 -15.62 -0.12 7.45
N PHE A 92 -16.09 1.12 7.48
CA PHE A 92 -16.32 1.87 8.70
C PHE A 92 -17.59 2.71 8.60
N LYS A 93 -18.04 3.26 9.73
CA LYS A 93 -19.23 4.12 9.80
C LYS A 93 -18.91 5.52 10.29
N ASP A 94 -19.59 6.50 9.71
CA ASP A 94 -19.64 7.85 10.23
C ASP A 94 -21.03 8.45 10.07
N ARG A 95 -21.54 9.09 11.12
CA ARG A 95 -22.89 9.70 11.13
C ARG A 95 -23.99 8.78 10.56
N GLY A 96 -23.89 7.47 10.84
CA GLY A 96 -24.83 6.46 10.37
C GLY A 96 -24.66 5.99 8.91
N ILE A 97 -23.70 6.54 8.17
CA ILE A 97 -23.35 6.11 6.80
C ILE A 97 -22.19 5.12 6.88
N LYS A 98 -22.33 3.95 6.24
CA LYS A 98 -21.28 2.93 6.15
C LYS A 98 -20.52 3.07 4.83
N PHE A 99 -19.21 3.23 4.89
CA PHE A 99 -18.33 3.23 3.73
C PHE A 99 -17.50 1.96 3.67
N ASP A 100 -17.47 1.34 2.49
CA ASP A 100 -16.57 0.24 2.16
C ASP A 100 -15.40 0.82 1.35
N VAL A 101 -14.15 0.55 1.74
CA VAL A 101 -12.94 1.14 1.10
C VAL A 101 -12.29 0.20 0.09
N VAL A 102 -12.86 -0.99 -0.12
CA VAL A 102 -12.47 -1.99 -1.10
C VAL A 102 -13.69 -2.90 -1.36
N TYR A 103 -13.81 -3.38 -2.59
CA TYR A 103 -14.71 -4.48 -2.93
C TYR A 103 -13.90 -5.72 -3.26
N PHE A 104 -14.17 -6.86 -2.63
CA PHE A 104 -13.45 -8.11 -2.93
C PHE A 104 -14.10 -8.84 -4.09
N LYS A 105 -13.29 -9.60 -4.84
CA LYS A 105 -13.78 -10.46 -5.92
C LYS A 105 -14.90 -11.38 -5.38
N PRO A 106 -16.10 -11.35 -5.98
CA PRO A 106 -17.19 -12.18 -5.50
C PRO A 106 -16.90 -13.66 -5.78
N ALA A 107 -17.44 -14.56 -4.94
CA ALA A 107 -17.26 -16.01 -5.08
C ALA A 107 -17.92 -16.57 -6.36
N ASN A 108 -18.99 -15.94 -6.82
CA ASN A 108 -19.69 -16.22 -8.06
C ASN A 108 -19.97 -14.93 -8.83
N THR A 109 -20.10 -15.05 -10.16
CA THR A 109 -20.32 -13.91 -11.06
C THR A 109 -21.79 -13.54 -11.24
N ASP A 110 -22.71 -14.24 -10.57
CA ASP A 110 -24.16 -14.01 -10.68
C ASP A 110 -24.57 -12.60 -10.24
N ASN A 111 -23.84 -12.04 -9.26
CA ASN A 111 -24.02 -10.64 -8.84
C ASN A 111 -23.11 -9.71 -9.65
N MET A 112 -23.57 -9.35 -10.85
CA MET A 112 -22.84 -8.44 -11.75
C MET A 112 -22.56 -7.06 -11.13
N GLU A 113 -23.38 -6.57 -10.20
CA GLU A 113 -23.13 -5.30 -9.51
C GLU A 113 -21.87 -5.39 -8.63
N ARG A 114 -21.70 -6.50 -7.90
CA ARG A 114 -20.48 -6.73 -7.11
C ARG A 114 -19.24 -6.93 -7.96
N VAL A 115 -19.37 -7.57 -9.12
CA VAL A 115 -18.27 -7.68 -10.10
C VAL A 115 -17.84 -6.29 -10.56
N LYS A 116 -18.80 -5.45 -10.99
CA LYS A 116 -18.51 -4.07 -11.38
C LYS A 116 -17.78 -3.30 -10.27
N LEU A 117 -18.29 -3.35 -9.03
CA LEU A 117 -17.64 -2.67 -7.90
C LEU A 117 -16.23 -3.20 -7.59
N TYR A 118 -15.98 -4.50 -7.79
CA TYR A 118 -14.63 -5.07 -7.69
C TYR A 118 -13.71 -4.54 -8.79
N ASP A 119 -14.20 -4.42 -10.02
CA ASP A 119 -13.46 -3.89 -11.17
C ASP A 119 -13.18 -2.38 -11.03
N GLU A 120 -13.92 -1.70 -10.14
CA GLU A 120 -13.68 -0.29 -9.79
C GLU A 120 -12.56 -0.07 -8.77
N ASN A 121 -11.97 -1.14 -8.19
CA ASN A 121 -10.80 -0.95 -7.34
C ASN A 121 -9.61 -0.44 -8.17
N ILE A 122 -8.91 0.53 -7.61
CA ILE A 122 -7.71 1.12 -8.19
C ILE A 122 -6.50 0.49 -7.48
N LEU A 123 -5.77 -0.35 -8.20
CA LEU A 123 -4.46 -0.83 -7.77
C LEU A 123 -3.40 0.04 -8.43
N HIS A 124 -2.54 0.69 -7.64
CA HIS A 124 -1.44 1.47 -8.22
C HIS A 124 -0.09 1.15 -7.57
N CYS A 125 0.95 1.18 -8.41
CA CYS A 125 2.34 0.94 -8.05
C CYS A 125 3.08 2.26 -8.07
N THR A 126 3.67 2.65 -6.94
CA THR A 126 4.43 3.89 -6.81
C THR A 126 5.87 3.59 -6.45
N ARG A 127 6.80 4.05 -7.29
CA ARG A 127 8.23 3.92 -7.04
C ARG A 127 8.79 5.07 -6.23
N GLN A 128 9.91 4.81 -5.54
CA GLN A 128 10.70 5.79 -4.82
C GLN A 128 9.81 6.68 -3.93
N LEU A 129 8.97 6.02 -3.13
CA LEU A 129 7.97 6.70 -2.31
C LEU A 129 8.62 7.32 -1.08
N HIS A 130 8.84 8.62 -1.10
CA HIS A 130 9.26 9.36 0.08
C HIS A 130 8.13 9.41 1.11
N TYR A 131 8.37 8.78 2.26
CA TYR A 131 7.30 8.49 3.21
C TYR A 131 7.39 9.31 4.50
N SER A 132 8.56 9.84 4.84
CA SER A 132 8.78 10.51 6.12
C SER A 132 8.57 12.02 6.03
N VAL A 133 8.03 12.59 7.10
CA VAL A 133 8.01 14.04 7.32
C VAL A 133 9.28 14.56 8.00
N PHE A 134 10.16 13.65 8.41
CA PHE A 134 11.38 13.95 9.17
C PHE A 134 12.66 13.81 8.33
N ASN A 135 12.59 13.10 7.21
CA ASN A 135 13.71 12.85 6.30
C ASN A 135 13.20 12.57 4.88
N GLU A 136 14.14 12.45 3.93
CA GLU A 136 13.83 12.17 2.53
C GLU A 136 14.08 10.71 2.16
N ASN A 137 13.99 9.77 3.10
CA ASN A 137 14.09 8.36 2.76
C ASN A 137 12.89 7.94 1.89
N SER A 138 13.17 7.14 0.87
CA SER A 138 12.19 6.50 0.01
C SER A 138 12.08 5.00 0.31
N ILE A 139 10.92 4.43 -0.04
CA ILE A 139 10.76 3.00 -0.26
C ILE A 139 10.80 2.77 -1.78
N ASP A 140 11.53 1.76 -2.25
CA ASP A 140 11.72 1.54 -3.68
C ASP A 140 10.40 1.33 -4.43
N ILE A 141 9.52 0.46 -3.93
CA ILE A 141 8.17 0.25 -4.49
C ILE A 141 7.14 0.13 -3.38
N VAL A 142 6.00 0.81 -3.54
CA VAL A 142 4.81 0.63 -2.68
C VAL A 142 3.61 0.32 -3.55
N LEU A 143 2.88 -0.73 -3.19
CA LEU A 143 1.61 -1.11 -3.83
C LEU A 143 0.44 -0.61 -2.99
N PHE A 144 -0.46 0.08 -3.66
CA PHE A 144 -1.64 0.68 -3.07
C PHE A 144 -2.91 0.02 -3.57
N LEU A 145 -3.91 0.02 -2.70
CA LEU A 145 -5.29 -0.35 -2.99
C LEU A 145 -6.16 0.86 -2.66
N ASN A 146 -6.80 1.45 -3.67
CA ASN A 146 -7.68 2.62 -3.52
C ASN A 146 -7.01 3.75 -2.72
N GLY A 147 -5.71 4.00 -2.99
CA GLY A 147 -4.92 5.02 -2.29
C GLY A 147 -4.41 4.63 -0.90
N ILE A 148 -4.68 3.40 -0.44
CA ILE A 148 -4.19 2.87 0.84
C ILE A 148 -2.96 2.00 0.57
N PRO A 149 -1.77 2.30 1.14
CA PRO A 149 -0.60 1.45 0.96
C PRO A 149 -0.83 0.13 1.69
N VAL A 150 -0.57 -0.99 1.00
CA VAL A 150 -0.78 -2.35 1.56
C VAL A 150 0.49 -3.20 1.53
N VAL A 151 1.40 -2.94 0.58
CA VAL A 151 2.67 -3.63 0.43
C VAL A 151 3.79 -2.61 0.25
N SER A 152 4.90 -2.79 0.95
CA SER A 152 6.17 -2.10 0.66
C SER A 152 7.21 -3.10 0.18
N MET A 153 8.10 -2.66 -0.71
CA MET A 153 9.18 -3.48 -1.24
C MET A 153 10.47 -2.66 -1.26
N GLU A 154 11.53 -3.22 -0.68
CA GLU A 154 12.91 -2.71 -0.85
C GLU A 154 13.62 -3.69 -1.77
N LEU A 155 14.24 -3.17 -2.84
CA LEU A 155 14.85 -3.93 -3.91
C LEU A 155 16.37 -3.82 -3.82
N LYS A 156 17.07 -4.92 -4.05
CA LYS A 156 18.53 -4.98 -4.06
C LYS A 156 19.03 -5.73 -5.27
N CYS A 157 20.21 -5.36 -5.75
CA CYS A 157 20.80 -5.93 -6.95
C CYS A 157 22.21 -6.45 -6.63
N GLN A 158 22.45 -7.75 -6.80
CA GLN A 158 23.74 -8.35 -6.46
C GLN A 158 24.90 -7.82 -7.30
N PHE A 159 24.60 -7.29 -8.50
CA PHE A 159 25.58 -6.62 -9.33
C PHE A 159 26.09 -5.29 -8.74
N THR A 160 25.44 -4.77 -7.69
CA THR A 160 25.86 -3.58 -6.91
C THR A 160 26.48 -3.97 -5.56
N GLY A 161 26.76 -5.27 -5.35
CA GLY A 161 27.26 -5.80 -4.08
C GLY A 161 26.21 -5.82 -2.95
N GLN A 162 24.96 -5.46 -3.24
CA GLN A 162 23.87 -5.49 -2.28
C GLN A 162 23.05 -6.79 -2.41
N THR A 163 22.58 -7.29 -1.28
CA THR A 163 21.86 -8.57 -1.15
C THR A 163 20.56 -8.38 -0.37
N ILE A 164 19.76 -9.44 -0.26
CA ILE A 164 18.59 -9.50 0.61
C ILE A 164 18.86 -9.02 2.04
N HIS A 165 20.05 -9.29 2.58
CA HIS A 165 20.43 -8.89 3.93
C HIS A 165 20.52 -7.36 4.06
N ASN A 166 20.91 -6.65 3.00
CA ASN A 166 20.92 -5.19 2.98
C ASN A 166 19.48 -4.64 3.07
N ALA A 167 18.55 -5.18 2.28
CA ALA A 167 17.13 -4.79 2.36
C ALA A 167 16.52 -5.11 3.75
N ILE A 168 16.81 -6.29 4.31
CA ILE A 168 16.35 -6.66 5.66
C ILE A 168 16.91 -5.69 6.71
N ASN A 169 18.19 -5.35 6.63
CA ASN A 169 18.81 -4.39 7.55
C ASN A 169 18.21 -3.00 7.39
N GLN A 170 17.98 -2.52 6.17
CA GLN A 170 17.30 -1.25 5.92
C GLN A 170 15.94 -1.21 6.61
N TYR A 171 15.14 -2.27 6.49
CA TYR A 171 13.87 -2.36 7.22
C TYR A 171 14.04 -2.36 8.75
N LYS A 172 15.02 -3.10 9.27
CA LYS A 172 15.26 -3.24 10.72
C LYS A 172 15.77 -1.96 11.38
N PHE A 173 16.63 -1.22 10.71
CA PHE A 173 17.40 -0.14 11.33
C PHE A 173 16.98 1.24 10.80
N ASP A 174 16.62 1.37 9.52
CA ASP A 174 16.30 2.67 8.90
C ASP A 174 14.79 2.91 8.78
N ARG A 175 13.99 1.84 8.76
CA ARG A 175 12.51 1.88 8.64
C ARG A 175 11.78 1.51 9.92
N ALA A 176 12.51 1.23 11.01
CA ALA A 176 11.93 1.02 12.35
C ALA A 176 11.52 2.35 13.03
N SER A 177 11.08 3.32 12.23
CA SER A 177 10.82 4.69 12.64
C SER A 177 9.36 4.89 13.11
N LYS A 178 9.10 6.05 13.71
CA LYS A 178 7.77 6.52 14.12
C LYS A 178 6.87 6.94 12.94
N ASP A 179 7.27 6.67 11.70
CA ASP A 179 6.53 7.12 10.52
C ASP A 179 5.22 6.33 10.37
N THR A 180 4.13 7.05 10.06
CA THR A 180 2.77 6.51 10.02
C THR A 180 2.63 5.29 9.08
N ILE A 181 3.43 5.23 8.00
CA ILE A 181 3.37 4.14 7.01
C ILE A 181 3.81 2.77 7.59
N PHE A 182 4.67 2.77 8.61
CA PHE A 182 5.20 1.56 9.25
C PHE A 182 4.47 1.21 10.56
N ASP A 183 3.46 1.99 10.94
CA ASP A 183 2.68 1.73 12.15
C ASP A 183 1.92 0.40 12.01
N PHE A 184 2.18 -0.50 12.95
CA PHE A 184 1.76 -1.89 12.86
C PHE A 184 0.23 -1.99 12.73
N ARG A 185 -0.22 -2.75 11.72
CA ARG A 185 -1.63 -2.96 11.35
C ARG A 185 -2.36 -1.74 10.78
N ASN A 186 -1.72 -0.59 10.62
CA ASN A 186 -2.41 0.64 10.25
C ASN A 186 -2.25 1.04 8.79
N ARG A 187 -1.15 0.68 8.13
CA ARG A 187 -0.90 1.04 6.73
C ARG A 187 -0.39 -0.17 5.96
N VAL A 188 0.90 -0.37 5.89
CA VAL A 188 1.47 -1.53 5.18
C VAL A 188 1.23 -2.80 5.98
N LEU A 189 0.70 -3.84 5.31
CA LEU A 189 0.39 -5.14 5.93
C LEU A 189 1.52 -6.16 5.77
N VAL A 190 2.35 -5.98 4.73
CA VAL A 190 3.49 -6.83 4.45
C VAL A 190 4.62 -6.02 3.81
N HIS A 191 5.84 -6.27 4.25
CA HIS A 191 7.07 -5.67 3.77
C HIS A 191 7.88 -6.75 3.08
N PHE A 192 8.22 -6.56 1.81
CA PHE A 192 9.09 -7.45 1.07
C PHE A 192 10.50 -6.88 0.98
N ALA A 193 11.48 -7.71 1.29
CA ALA A 193 12.85 -7.54 0.84
C ALA A 193 13.02 -8.42 -0.40
N VAL A 194 13.56 -7.87 -1.48
CA VAL A 194 13.69 -8.57 -2.75
C VAL A 194 15.08 -8.33 -3.31
N ASP A 195 15.72 -9.38 -3.79
CA ASP A 195 16.87 -9.25 -4.67
C ASP A 195 16.68 -10.13 -5.92
N LEU A 196 17.71 -10.31 -6.76
CA LEU A 196 17.57 -11.06 -8.02
C LEU A 196 17.30 -12.57 -7.82
N PHE A 197 17.50 -13.11 -6.61
CA PHE A 197 17.41 -14.55 -6.33
C PHE A 197 16.44 -14.89 -5.20
N GLU A 198 16.29 -14.01 -4.22
CA GLU A 198 15.54 -14.26 -2.99
C GLU A 198 14.47 -13.19 -2.76
N VAL A 199 13.35 -13.63 -2.21
CA VAL A 199 12.26 -12.78 -1.73
C VAL A 199 11.99 -13.19 -0.30
N HIS A 200 12.08 -12.22 0.61
CA HIS A 200 11.72 -12.39 2.01
C HIS A 200 10.61 -11.42 2.38
N MET A 201 9.78 -11.79 3.35
CA MET A 201 8.66 -10.97 3.79
C MET A 201 8.53 -10.92 5.31
N THR A 202 7.98 -9.83 5.81
CA THR A 202 7.52 -9.72 7.21
C THR A 202 6.23 -8.92 7.29
N THR A 203 5.39 -9.22 8.28
CA THR A 203 4.11 -8.52 8.51
C THR A 203 4.21 -7.48 9.63
N ARG A 204 5.36 -7.38 10.30
CA ARG A 204 5.59 -6.44 11.39
C ARG A 204 7.06 -6.05 11.48
N LEU A 205 7.34 -4.77 11.31
CA LEU A 205 8.63 -4.19 11.70
C LEU A 205 8.67 -4.02 13.22
N ASN A 206 9.70 -4.56 13.85
CA ASN A 206 9.95 -4.52 15.29
C ASN A 206 11.43 -4.24 15.60
N GLY A 207 12.04 -3.33 14.83
CA GLY A 207 13.46 -2.99 14.92
C GLY A 207 14.35 -4.20 14.64
N GLU A 208 15.41 -4.36 15.42
CA GLU A 208 16.37 -5.47 15.32
C GLU A 208 15.70 -6.85 15.43
N ASN A 209 14.61 -6.92 16.23
CA ASN A 209 13.82 -8.12 16.48
C ASN A 209 12.86 -8.48 15.33
N THR A 210 12.85 -7.71 14.23
CA THR A 210 12.06 -8.05 13.05
C THR A 210 12.53 -9.38 12.49
N TYR A 211 11.58 -10.26 12.19
CA TYR A 211 11.85 -11.56 11.58
C TYR A 211 11.27 -11.60 10.17
N PHE A 212 12.11 -11.97 9.21
CA PHE A 212 11.76 -12.09 7.80
C PHE A 212 11.71 -13.56 7.42
N LEU A 213 10.59 -13.98 6.84
CA LEU A 213 10.36 -15.33 6.32
C LEU A 213 10.69 -15.36 4.82
N PRO A 214 11.34 -16.42 4.32
CA PRO A 214 11.52 -16.56 2.88
C PRO A 214 10.15 -16.80 2.22
N PHE A 215 9.94 -16.21 1.04
CA PHE A 215 8.66 -16.21 0.32
C PHE A 215 8.73 -16.94 -1.01
N ASN A 216 9.87 -16.90 -1.71
CA ASN A 216 10.04 -17.49 -3.05
C ASN A 216 10.70 -18.88 -3.04
N GLN A 217 10.62 -19.63 -1.94
CA GLN A 217 11.25 -20.96 -1.90
C GLN A 217 10.59 -21.99 -2.82
N GLY A 218 9.41 -21.67 -3.36
CA GLY A 218 8.61 -22.63 -4.12
C GLY A 218 8.11 -23.73 -3.19
N SER A 219 6.89 -24.17 -3.45
CA SER A 219 6.22 -25.07 -2.52
C SER A 219 6.36 -26.54 -2.87
N ASN A 220 6.73 -26.87 -4.13
CA ASN A 220 6.57 -28.21 -4.72
C ASN A 220 5.27 -28.94 -4.25
N GLY A 221 4.20 -28.18 -3.98
CA GLY A 221 3.11 -28.58 -3.08
C GLY A 221 2.32 -27.37 -2.55
N SER A 222 1.48 -27.53 -1.53
CA SER A 222 0.76 -26.40 -0.90
C SER A 222 1.57 -25.86 0.29
N GLY A 223 2.41 -24.86 0.07
CA GLY A 223 3.32 -24.29 1.07
C GLY A 223 4.39 -23.44 0.42
#